data_AF-A0A2M7K4V3-F1
#
_entry.id   AF-A0A2M7K4V3-F1
#
_cell.length_a   1.000
_cell.length_b   1.000
_cell.length_c   1.000
_cell.angle_alpha   90.00
_cell.angle_beta   90.00
_cell.angle_gamma   90.00
#
_symmetry.space_group_name_H-M   'P 1'
#
loop_
_entity.id
_entity.type
_entity.pdbx_description
1 polymer ?
#
loop_
_entity_poly.entity_id
_entity_poly.type
_entity_poly.pdbx_seq_one_letter_code
_entity_poly.pdbx_strand_id
1 'polypeptide(L)' 'MANQTRDTYKYHFKVGNVIVHGGITYDLNKRENEHKNSGQYTVYNGERLYWCYGHIVQVDEVVTRESGLQWERDNGF' A
#
# COMPACT_ATOMS: atom_id res chain seq x y z
N MET A 1 12.37 -21.83 6.85
CA MET A 1 11.30 -21.79 7.87
C MET A 1 10.42 -20.60 7.56
N ALA A 2 9.10 -20.79 7.38
CA ALA A 2 8.20 -19.67 7.17
C ALA A 2 8.15 -18.82 8.46
N ASN A 3 8.37 -17.52 8.35
CA ASN A 3 8.24 -16.61 9.49
C ASN A 3 6.74 -16.54 9.85
N GLN A 4 6.35 -17.21 10.94
CA GLN A 4 4.96 -17.24 11.45
C GLN A 4 4.58 -15.98 12.21
N THR A 5 5.50 -15.02 12.36
CA THR A 5 5.25 -13.75 13.04
C THR A 5 4.26 -12.92 12.22
N ARG A 6 3.22 -12.40 12.87
CA ARG A 6 2.26 -11.47 12.29
C ARG A 6 2.78 -10.04 12.44
N ASP A 7 3.68 -9.64 11.54
CA ASP A 7 4.36 -8.35 11.53
C ASP A 7 4.15 -7.54 10.24
N THR A 8 3.39 -8.10 9.28
CA THR A 8 3.20 -7.53 7.95
C THR A 8 1.84 -6.86 7.85
N TYR A 9 1.85 -5.57 7.53
CA TYR A 9 0.66 -4.77 7.25
C TYR A 9 0.31 -4.85 5.77
N LYS A 10 -0.98 -4.98 5.46
CA LYS A 10 -1.55 -4.76 4.14
C LYS A 10 -2.07 -3.34 4.06
N TYR A 11 -1.96 -2.68 2.91
CA TYR A 11 -2.42 -1.31 2.77
C TYR A 11 -2.95 -0.95 1.39
N HIS A 12 -3.79 0.08 1.37
CA HIS A 12 -4.11 0.87 0.19
C HIS A 12 -3.47 2.26 0.29
N PHE A 13 -2.82 2.70 -0.77
CA PHE A 13 -2.39 4.08 -0.93
C PHE A 13 -3.47 4.85 -1.70
N LYS A 14 -4.05 5.87 -1.05
CA LYS A 14 -5.17 6.63 -1.59
C LYS A 14 -4.78 8.07 -1.87
N VAL A 15 -5.24 8.62 -2.99
CA VAL A 15 -5.29 10.07 -3.23
C VAL A 15 -6.76 10.48 -3.27
N GLY A 16 -7.20 11.24 -2.26
CA GLY A 16 -8.63 11.44 -2.01
C GLY A 16 -9.35 10.11 -1.75
N ASN A 17 -10.38 9.81 -2.52
CA ASN A 17 -11.15 8.56 -2.42
C ASN A 17 -10.65 7.44 -3.38
N VAL A 18 -9.64 7.72 -4.20
CA VAL A 18 -9.17 6.79 -5.23
C VAL A 18 -8.00 5.97 -4.68
N ILE A 19 -8.09 4.64 -4.77
CA ILE A 19 -6.96 3.75 -4.50
C ILE A 19 -6.04 3.82 -5.71
N VAL A 20 -4.85 4.38 -5.53
CA VAL A 20 -3.87 4.58 -6.61
C VAL A 20 -2.77 3.51 -6.60
N HIS A 21 -2.59 2.82 -5.47
CA HIS A 21 -1.67 1.71 -5.28
C HIS A 21 -2.04 0.94 -4.01
N GLY A 22 -1.47 -0.25 -3.82
CA GLY A 22 -1.62 -1.06 -2.62
C GLY A 22 -0.39 -1.92 -2.43
N GLY A 23 -0.28 -2.59 -1.30
CA GLY A 23 0.79 -3.55 -1.09
C GLY A 23 0.99 -3.91 0.36
N ILE A 24 2.16 -4.49 0.65
CA ILE A 24 2.54 -4.85 2.01
C ILE A 24 3.77 -4.10 2.51
N THR A 25 3.84 -3.92 3.83
CA THR A 25 4.98 -3.32 4.52
C THR A 25 5.09 -3.81 5.95
N TYR A 26 6.26 -3.69 6.55
CA TYR A 26 6.46 -3.84 8.00
C TYR A 26 6.32 -2.51 8.75
N ASP A 27 6.30 -1.40 8.02
CA ASP A 27 6.22 -0.03 8.56
C ASP A 27 5.38 0.84 7.61
N LEU A 28 4.18 1.21 8.06
CA LEU A 28 3.25 2.03 7.30
C LEU A 28 3.75 3.48 7.16
N ASN A 29 4.33 4.05 8.21
CA ASN A 29 4.77 5.44 8.20
C ASN A 29 5.94 5.65 7.23
N LYS A 30 6.91 4.73 7.25
CA LYS A 30 8.02 4.76 6.31
C LYS A 30 7.52 4.61 4.87
N ARG A 31 6.66 3.63 4.61
CA ARG A 31 6.14 3.36 3.25
C ARG A 31 5.29 4.51 2.72
N GLU A 32 4.50 5.16 3.57
CA GLU A 32 3.73 6.34 3.18
C GLU A 32 4.67 7.47 2.73
N ASN A 33 5.73 7.73 3.49
CA ASN A 33 6.72 8.74 3.14
C ASN A 33 7.45 8.41 1.84
N GLU A 34 7.81 7.14 1.60
CA GLU A 34 8.40 6.69 0.33
C GLU A 34 7.46 6.98 -0.85
N HIS A 35 6.17 6.65 -0.73
CA HIS A 35 5.19 6.92 -1.78
C HIS A 35 4.99 8.42 -2.03
N LYS A 36 4.83 9.21 -0.96
CA LYS A 36 4.66 10.67 -1.07
C LYS A 36 5.86 11.33 -1.74
N ASN A 37 7.07 10.85 -1.49
CA ASN A 37 8.31 11.41 -2.03
C ASN A 37 8.75 10.78 -3.36
N SER A 38 8.02 9.81 -3.89
CA SER A 38 8.41 9.08 -5.10
C SER A 38 8.32 9.89 -6.40
N GLY A 39 7.57 11.00 -6.40
CA GLY A 39 7.26 11.78 -7.60
C GLY A 39 6.26 11.10 -8.55
N GLN A 40 5.69 9.96 -8.15
CA GLN A 40 4.71 9.23 -8.95
C GLN A 40 3.34 9.93 -9.00
N TYR A 41 2.59 9.61 -10.05
CA TYR A 41 1.20 9.98 -10.20
C TYR A 41 0.43 8.86 -10.88
N THR A 42 -0.87 8.80 -10.62
CA THR A 42 -1.79 7.89 -11.31
C THR A 42 -2.76 8.71 -12.15
N VAL A 43 -3.00 8.32 -13.39
CA VAL A 43 -4.03 8.95 -14.22
C VAL A 43 -5.38 8.31 -13.91
N TYR A 44 -6.35 9.11 -13.47
CA TYR A 44 -7.70 8.67 -13.17
C TYR A 44 -8.70 9.65 -13.77
N ASN A 45 -9.64 9.17 -14.58
CA ASN A 45 -10.63 10.00 -15.29
C ASN A 45 -10.02 11.18 -16.09
N GLY A 46 -8.82 11.00 -16.64
CA GLY A 46 -8.11 12.04 -17.39
C GLY A 46 -7.32 13.04 -16.53
N GLU A 47 -7.39 12.94 -15.20
CA GLU A 47 -6.64 13.80 -14.27
C GLU A 47 -5.44 13.08 -13.67
N ARG A 48 -4.40 13.84 -13.32
CA ARG A 48 -3.21 13.30 -12.64
C ARG A 48 -3.38 13.41 -11.13
N LEU A 49 -3.45 12.25 -10.48
CA LEU A 49 -3.45 12.12 -9.03
C LEU A 49 -2.00 11.94 -8.54
N TYR A 50 -1.39 13.03 -8.07
CA TYR A 50 -0.03 13.00 -7.56
C TYR A 50 0.04 12.33 -6.20
N TRP A 51 0.98 11.39 -6.05
CA TRP A 51 1.11 10.57 -4.85
C TRP A 51 1.57 11.37 -3.62
N CYS A 52 2.18 12.54 -3.81
CA CYS A 52 2.54 13.45 -2.71
C CYS A 52 1.33 13.94 -1.88
N TYR A 53 0.12 13.91 -2.45
CA TYR A 53 -1.13 14.22 -1.75
C TYR A 53 -1.85 12.98 -1.19
N GLY A 54 -1.25 11.81 -1.34
CA GLY A 54 -1.85 10.55 -0.90
C GLY A 54 -1.61 10.25 0.57
N HIS A 55 -2.20 9.15 1.04
CA HIS A 55 -1.95 8.56 2.36
C HIS A 55 -2.20 7.05 2.33
N ILE A 56 -1.57 6.34 3.25
CA ILE A 56 -1.78 4.92 3.48
C ILE A 56 -3.00 4.71 4.37
N VAL A 57 -3.86 3.77 3.98
CA VAL A 57 -4.91 3.20 4.82
C VAL A 57 -4.61 1.73 5.01
N GLN A 58 -4.46 1.30 6.27
CA GLN A 58 -4.28 -0.10 6.60
C GLN A 58 -5.52 -0.90 6.21
N VAL A 59 -5.29 -2.10 5.67
CA VAL A 59 -6.32 -3.07 5.32
C VAL A 59 -6.27 -4.21 6.33
N ASP A 60 -7.37 -4.37 7.07
CA ASP A 60 -7.57 -5.41 8.08
C ASP A 60 -6.45 -5.52 9.14
N GLU A 61 -6.36 -6.71 9.72
CA GLU A 61 -5.37 -7.11 10.70
C GLU A 61 -3.97 -7.36 10.11
N VAL A 62 -2.96 -7.26 10.98
CA VAL A 62 -1.56 -7.59 10.66
C VAL A 62 -1.44 -9.10 10.44
N VAL A 63 -0.73 -9.50 9.39
CA VAL A 63 -0.60 -10.90 8.94
C VAL A 63 0.86 -11.32 8.84
N THR A 64 1.10 -12.60 8.54
CA THR A 64 2.44 -13.06 8.17
C THR A 64 2.81 -12.51 6.79
N ARG A 65 4.12 -12.41 6.51
CA ARG A 65 4.59 -11.97 5.19
C ARG A 65 4.01 -12.81 4.06
N GLU A 66 3.92 -14.12 4.24
CA GLU A 66 3.41 -15.04 3.22
C GLU A 66 1.95 -14.76 2.88
N SER A 67 1.09 -14.64 3.90
CA SER A 67 -0.32 -14.27 3.70
C SER A 67 -0.47 -12.86 3.12
N GLY A 68 0.39 -11.92 3.52
CA GLY A 68 0.43 -10.58 2.95
C GLY A 68 0.79 -10.58 1.46
N LEU A 69 1.82 -11.34 1.06
CA LEU A 69 2.21 -11.48 -0.34
C LEU A 69 1.12 -12.17 -1.17
N GLN A 70 0.42 -13.14 -0.60
CA GLN A 70 -0.72 -13.76 -1.28
C GLN A 70 -1.83 -12.74 -1.52
N TRP A 71 -2.17 -11.95 -0.50
CA TRP A 71 -3.15 -10.87 -0.63
C TRP A 71 -2.75 -9.84 -1.69
N GLU A 72 -1.47 -9.44 -1.74
CA GLU A 72 -0.94 -8.49 -2.73
C GLU A 72 -1.15 -9.02 -4.16
N ARG A 73 -0.81 -10.30 -4.40
CA ARG A 73 -1.04 -10.97 -5.69
C ARG A 73 -2.52 -11.06 -6.06
N ASP A 74 -3.37 -11.43 -5.11
CA ASP A 74 -4.81 -11.60 -5.35
C ASP A 74 -5.50 -10.27 -5.71
N ASN A 75 -4.96 -9.14 -5.28
CA ASN A 75 -5.47 -7.80 -5.58
C ASN A 75 -4.77 -7.12 -6.78
N GLY A 76 -3.74 -7.75 -7.36
CA GLY A 76 -3.02 -7.24 -8.53
C GLY A 76 -2.12 -6.04 -8.24
N PHE A 77 -1.55 -5.98 -7.03
CA PHE A 77 -0.56 -4.97 -6.64
C PHE A 77 0.88 -5.41 -6.90
#